data_AF-A0A7U8HSQ1-F1
#
_entry.id   AF-A0A7U8HSQ1-F1
#
_cell.length_a   1.000
_cell.length_b   1.000
_cell.length_c   1.000
_cell.angle_alpha   90.00
_cell.angle_beta   90.00
_cell.angle_gamma   90.00
#
_symmetry.space_group_name_H-M   'P 1'
#
loop_
_entity.id
_entity.type
_entity.pdbx_description
1 polymer ?
#
loop_
_entity_poly.entity_id
_entity_poly.type
_entity_poly.pdbx_seq_one_letter_code
_entity_poly.pdbx_strand_id
1 'polypeptide(L)'
;MNKAVESNNLFVFQRSKALQQYCGDVYYTHEDENGFLYVLSDGLGSGLEANRAAKATVDAIKEDIHADITDMLEKANQAVSGLRGAAIAIIKGDYLTKTLYYTGMGNIRFYMIGMEDKLIFPLSGSGFLSGRKQKYRLQSFKYKPGSKFLMHSDGFVLSRVRKSLESPLCVVKIGHLIERNILDIPTDDVTFMVGKFPE
;
A
#
# COMPACT_ATOMS: atom_id res chain seq x y z
N MET A 1 -9.22 -11.13 15.47
CA MET A 1 -7.76 -11.29 15.24
C MET A 1 -7.54 -11.23 13.74
N ASN A 2 -7.09 -10.09 13.22
CA ASN A 2 -6.62 -10.05 11.83
C ASN A 2 -5.26 -10.75 11.80
N LYS A 3 -5.19 -11.90 11.13
CA LYS A 3 -3.94 -12.63 10.89
C LYS A 3 -3.16 -11.94 9.76
N ALA A 4 -1.84 -11.99 9.83
CA ALA A 4 -1.00 -11.64 8.70
C ALA A 4 -1.34 -12.54 7.50
N VAL A 5 -1.31 -11.97 6.30
CA VAL A 5 -1.39 -12.70 5.04
C VAL A 5 0.03 -12.88 4.53
N GLU A 6 0.42 -14.12 4.24
CA GLU A 6 1.80 -14.48 3.97
C GLU A 6 1.91 -15.34 2.71
N SER A 7 2.89 -15.01 1.87
CA SER A 7 3.38 -15.81 0.76
C SER A 7 4.92 -15.80 0.78
N ASN A 8 5.54 -16.56 -0.12
CA ASN A 8 7.01 -16.55 -0.25
C ASN A 8 7.59 -15.16 -0.58
N ASN A 9 6.78 -14.28 -1.18
CA ASN A 9 7.22 -12.98 -1.70
C ASN A 9 6.50 -11.79 -1.06
N LEU A 10 5.48 -12.00 -0.24
CA LEU A 10 4.71 -10.92 0.39
C LEU A 10 4.32 -11.27 1.83
N PHE A 11 4.45 -10.28 2.71
CA PHE A 11 3.92 -10.30 4.07
C PHE A 11 3.06 -9.06 4.25
N VAL A 12 1.79 -9.23 4.60
CA VAL A 12 0.86 -8.14 4.90
C VAL A 12 0.37 -8.28 6.33
N PHE A 13 0.43 -7.19 7.08
CA PHE A 13 -0.10 -7.11 8.43
C PHE A 13 -1.08 -5.95 8.53
N GLN A 14 -2.18 -6.19 9.24
CA GLN A 14 -3.17 -5.18 9.54
C GLN A 14 -3.69 -5.34 10.97
N ARG A 15 -3.81 -4.23 11.70
CA ARG A 15 -4.40 -4.17 13.03
C ARG A 15 -5.25 -2.92 13.16
N SER A 16 -6.46 -3.07 13.70
CA SER A 16 -7.34 -1.95 13.93
C SER A 16 -6.91 -1.13 15.14
N LYS A 17 -7.25 0.16 15.11
CA LYS A 17 -7.14 1.08 16.24
C LYS A 17 -7.85 0.53 17.48
N ALA A 18 -7.32 0.90 18.65
CA ALA A 18 -7.94 0.61 19.93
C ALA A 18 -9.44 0.90 19.95
N LEU A 19 -10.24 -0.05 20.47
CA LEU A 19 -11.69 0.03 20.62
C LEU A 19 -12.48 0.14 19.31
N GLN A 20 -11.84 0.01 18.14
CA GLN A 20 -12.53 -0.04 16.85
C GLN A 20 -12.76 -1.49 16.40
N GLN A 21 -14.00 -1.78 15.99
CA GLN A 21 -14.37 -3.07 15.42
C GLN A 21 -13.89 -3.23 13.96
N TYR A 22 -13.77 -2.12 13.24
CA TYR A 22 -13.37 -2.08 11.84
C TYR A 22 -12.08 -1.28 11.70
N CYS A 23 -11.15 -1.80 10.89
CA CYS A 23 -9.94 -1.08 10.52
C CYS A 23 -10.27 -0.05 9.44
N GLY A 24 -9.88 1.21 9.63
CA GLY A 24 -10.02 2.29 8.64
C GLY A 24 -9.17 2.06 7.39
N ASP A 25 -8.12 1.24 7.49
CA ASP A 25 -7.30 0.83 6.37
C ASP A 25 -7.90 -0.35 5.60
N VAL A 26 -7.75 -0.34 4.29
CA VAL A 26 -8.07 -1.46 3.40
C VAL A 26 -6.94 -1.63 2.38
N TYR A 27 -6.52 -2.88 2.16
CA TYR A 27 -5.51 -3.20 1.16
C TYR A 27 -6.05 -4.21 0.13
N TYR A 28 -5.41 -4.26 -1.02
CA TYR A 28 -5.63 -5.26 -2.04
C TYR A 28 -4.32 -5.64 -2.73
N THR A 29 -4.18 -6.91 -3.03
CA THR A 29 -2.98 -7.49 -3.65
C THR A 29 -3.43 -8.45 -4.73
N HIS A 30 -2.85 -8.32 -5.91
CA HIS A 30 -3.07 -9.22 -7.03
C HIS A 30 -1.74 -9.45 -7.75
N GLU A 31 -1.47 -10.70 -8.11
CA GLU A 31 -0.29 -11.11 -8.88
C GLU A 31 -0.77 -12.14 -9.92
N ASP A 32 -0.33 -12.00 -11.15
CA ASP A 32 -0.59 -12.92 -12.26
C ASP A 32 0.71 -13.19 -13.04
N GLU A 33 0.65 -13.85 -14.19
CA GLU A 33 1.83 -14.11 -15.02
C GLU A 33 2.48 -12.85 -15.63
N ASN A 34 1.76 -11.73 -15.71
CA ASN A 34 2.19 -10.51 -16.38
C ASN A 34 2.78 -9.50 -15.39
N GLY A 35 2.29 -9.48 -14.15
CA GLY A 35 2.66 -8.46 -13.20
C GLY A 35 1.97 -8.55 -11.85
N PHE A 36 1.95 -7.40 -11.18
CA PHE A 36 1.39 -7.26 -9.84
C PHE A 36 0.66 -5.93 -9.67
N LEU A 37 -0.30 -5.93 -8.75
CA LEU A 37 -1.05 -4.77 -8.31
C LEU A 37 -1.16 -4.80 -6.78
N TYR A 38 -0.60 -3.78 -6.13
CA TYR A 38 -0.72 -3.57 -4.69
C TYR A 38 -1.38 -2.23 -4.42
N VAL A 39 -2.41 -2.25 -3.58
CA VAL A 39 -3.19 -1.09 -3.19
C VAL A 39 -3.24 -1.03 -1.67
N LEU A 40 -3.03 0.17 -1.12
CA LEU A 40 -3.32 0.46 0.27
C LEU A 40 -4.09 1.78 0.34
N SER A 41 -5.24 1.76 0.99
CA SER A 41 -6.09 2.92 1.23
C SER A 41 -6.36 3.09 2.71
N ASP A 42 -6.23 4.32 3.20
CA ASP A 42 -6.50 4.73 4.57
C ASP A 42 -7.70 5.69 4.55
N GLY A 43 -8.82 5.23 5.10
CA GLY A 43 -10.06 6.00 5.13
C GLY A 43 -10.02 7.06 6.22
N LEU A 44 -10.47 8.28 5.91
CA LEU A 44 -10.34 9.38 6.86
C LEU A 44 -11.06 9.12 8.20
N GLY A 45 -10.29 9.24 9.28
CA GLY A 45 -10.74 9.00 10.64
C GLY A 45 -10.44 7.57 11.08
N SER A 46 -11.40 6.89 11.68
CA SER A 46 -11.27 5.47 12.07
C SER A 46 -12.64 4.81 12.16
N GLY A 47 -12.65 3.48 12.31
CA GLY A 47 -13.87 2.70 12.47
C GLY A 47 -14.63 2.49 11.16
N LEU A 48 -15.94 2.23 11.28
CA LEU A 48 -16.77 1.77 10.15
C LEU A 48 -16.80 2.75 8.97
N GLU A 49 -16.92 4.05 9.22
CA GLU A 49 -17.02 5.04 8.13
C GLU A 49 -15.69 5.25 7.39
N ALA A 50 -14.56 5.14 8.10
CA ALA A 50 -13.24 5.11 7.47
C ALA A 50 -13.10 3.85 6.62
N ASN A 51 -13.44 2.69 7.17
CA ASN A 51 -13.42 1.43 6.46
C ASN A 51 -14.28 1.47 5.19
N ARG A 52 -15.50 2.05 5.25
CA ARG A 52 -16.37 2.22 4.08
C ARG A 52 -15.71 3.04 2.97
N ALA A 53 -15.06 4.15 3.32
CA ALA A 53 -14.37 4.99 2.35
C ALA A 53 -13.18 4.27 1.71
N ALA A 54 -12.29 3.66 2.50
CA ALA A 54 -11.15 2.89 2.00
C ALA A 54 -11.57 1.63 1.23
N LYS A 55 -12.69 1.01 1.61
CA LYS A 55 -13.24 -0.14 0.89
C LYS A 55 -13.79 0.26 -0.48
N ALA A 56 -14.47 1.41 -0.57
CA ALA A 56 -15.01 1.91 -1.83
C ALA A 56 -13.90 2.18 -2.86
N THR A 57 -12.76 2.73 -2.44
CA THR A 57 -11.60 2.92 -3.35
C THR A 57 -11.07 1.59 -3.87
N VAL A 58 -10.85 0.62 -2.97
CA VAL A 58 -10.30 -0.70 -3.32
C VAL A 58 -11.27 -1.50 -4.19
N ASP A 59 -12.57 -1.49 -3.88
CA ASP A 59 -13.57 -2.19 -4.69
C ASP A 59 -13.66 -1.61 -6.12
N ALA A 60 -13.61 -0.29 -6.28
CA ALA A 60 -13.60 0.35 -7.59
C ALA A 60 -12.37 -0.03 -8.44
N ILE A 61 -11.21 -0.24 -7.81
CA ILE A 61 -10.00 -0.71 -8.50
C ILE A 61 -10.14 -2.17 -8.93
N LYS A 62 -10.82 -3.00 -8.13
CA LYS A 62 -11.01 -4.42 -8.41
C LYS A 62 -11.95 -4.70 -9.58
N GLU A 63 -12.78 -3.74 -9.96
CA GLU A 63 -13.66 -3.87 -11.14
C GLU A 63 -12.87 -4.12 -12.43
N ASP A 64 -11.68 -3.55 -12.54
CA ASP A 64 -10.77 -3.76 -13.68
C ASP A 64 -9.32 -3.64 -13.23
N ILE A 65 -8.73 -4.77 -12.84
CA ILE A 65 -7.33 -4.87 -12.40
C ILE A 65 -6.31 -4.64 -13.53
N HIS A 66 -6.74 -4.67 -14.79
CA HIS A 66 -5.87 -4.48 -15.94
C HIS A 66 -5.89 -3.05 -16.49
N ALA A 67 -6.84 -2.21 -16.05
CA ALA A 67 -6.93 -0.78 -16.37
C ALA A 67 -5.61 0.00 -16.17
N ASP A 68 -5.50 1.15 -16.83
CA ASP A 68 -4.42 2.09 -16.56
C ASP A 68 -4.48 2.57 -15.10
N ILE A 69 -3.30 2.74 -14.49
CA ILE A 69 -3.21 3.06 -13.07
C ILE A 69 -3.80 4.45 -12.74
N THR A 70 -3.80 5.38 -13.69
CA THR A 70 -4.44 6.70 -13.50
C THR A 70 -5.95 6.62 -13.60
N ASP A 71 -6.49 5.76 -14.47
CA ASP A 71 -7.92 5.48 -14.54
C ASP A 71 -8.42 4.77 -13.27
N MET A 72 -7.65 3.83 -12.74
CA MET A 72 -7.91 3.20 -11.43
C MET A 72 -8.03 4.24 -10.32
N LEU A 73 -7.10 5.20 -10.26
CA LEU A 73 -7.10 6.25 -9.25
C LEU A 73 -8.29 7.21 -9.42
N GLU A 74 -8.67 7.54 -10.65
CA GLU A 74 -9.85 8.37 -10.91
C GLU A 74 -11.14 7.64 -10.53
N LYS A 75 -11.29 6.36 -10.87
CA LYS A 75 -12.45 5.55 -10.43
C LYS A 75 -12.53 5.48 -8.90
N ALA A 76 -11.40 5.23 -8.23
CA ALA A 76 -11.31 5.25 -6.78
C ALA A 76 -11.72 6.61 -6.20
N ASN A 77 -11.33 7.72 -6.83
CA ASN A 77 -11.72 9.05 -6.40
C ASN A 77 -13.23 9.27 -6.53
N GLN A 78 -13.85 8.86 -7.63
CA GLN A 78 -15.30 8.97 -7.80
C GLN A 78 -16.07 8.11 -6.80
N ALA A 79 -15.57 6.90 -6.50
CA ALA A 79 -16.20 5.95 -5.59
C ALA A 79 -16.34 6.47 -4.14
N VAL A 80 -15.49 7.43 -3.73
CA VAL A 80 -15.58 8.04 -2.39
C VAL A 80 -16.43 9.31 -2.34
N SER A 81 -17.09 9.70 -3.42
CA SER A 81 -18.01 10.83 -3.42
C SER A 81 -19.14 10.62 -2.41
N GLY A 82 -19.33 11.57 -1.49
CA GLY A 82 -20.31 11.46 -0.40
C GLY A 82 -19.88 10.57 0.77
N LEU A 83 -18.68 9.98 0.72
CA LEU A 83 -18.04 9.29 1.85
C LEU A 83 -17.05 10.23 2.55
N ARG A 84 -16.39 9.74 3.61
CA ARG A 84 -15.37 10.51 4.33
C ARG A 84 -14.16 10.87 3.48
N GLY A 85 -13.90 10.12 2.40
CA GLY A 85 -12.67 10.21 1.63
C GLY A 85 -11.56 9.32 2.18
N ALA A 86 -10.49 9.14 1.40
CA ALA A 86 -9.40 8.25 1.75
C ALA A 86 -8.07 8.69 1.14
N ALA A 87 -6.97 8.50 1.88
CA ALA A 87 -5.65 8.44 1.29
C ALA A 87 -5.45 7.09 0.59
N ILE A 88 -4.59 7.05 -0.43
CA ILE A 88 -4.35 5.84 -1.20
C ILE A 88 -2.96 5.85 -1.84
N ALA A 89 -2.36 4.67 -1.98
CA ALA A 89 -1.31 4.42 -2.94
C ALA A 89 -1.64 3.18 -3.76
N ILE A 90 -1.33 3.26 -5.06
CA ILE A 90 -1.47 2.19 -6.03
C ILE A 90 -0.09 1.94 -6.63
N ILE A 91 0.31 0.69 -6.61
CA ILE A 91 1.55 0.19 -7.21
C ILE A 91 1.15 -0.87 -8.22
N LYS A 92 1.50 -0.67 -9.49
CA LYS A 92 1.29 -1.65 -10.55
C LYS A 92 2.63 -1.95 -11.21
N GLY A 93 2.99 -3.21 -11.34
CA GLY A 93 4.26 -3.60 -11.94
C GLY A 93 4.09 -4.56 -13.10
N ASP A 94 5.06 -4.51 -14.01
CA ASP A 94 5.16 -5.34 -15.21
C ASP A 94 6.45 -6.15 -15.14
N TYR A 95 6.32 -7.47 -15.18
CA TYR A 95 7.44 -8.40 -15.01
C TYR A 95 8.38 -8.43 -16.21
N LEU A 96 7.84 -8.30 -17.43
CA LEU A 96 8.62 -8.33 -18.67
C LEU A 96 9.62 -7.17 -18.73
N THR A 97 9.13 -5.97 -18.43
CA THR A 97 9.91 -4.73 -18.51
C THR A 97 10.61 -4.38 -17.21
N LYS A 98 10.28 -5.07 -16.11
CA LYS A 98 10.77 -4.79 -14.74
C LYS A 98 10.48 -3.35 -14.32
N THR A 99 9.30 -2.88 -14.68
CA THR A 99 8.83 -1.52 -14.43
C THR A 99 7.76 -1.53 -13.36
N LEU A 100 7.88 -0.63 -12.39
CA LEU A 100 6.89 -0.34 -11.38
C LEU A 100 6.32 1.06 -11.64
N TYR A 101 5.01 1.14 -11.73
CA TYR A 101 4.23 2.37 -11.79
C TYR A 101 3.65 2.65 -10.41
N TYR A 102 3.76 3.91 -9.99
CA TYR A 102 3.27 4.40 -8.72
C TYR A 102 2.40 5.63 -8.93
N THR A 103 1.26 5.64 -8.26
CA THR A 103 0.47 6.84 -8.05
C THR A 103 -0.18 6.79 -6.68
N GLY A 104 -0.47 7.95 -6.10
CA GLY A 104 -1.05 8.03 -4.77
C GLY A 104 -1.45 9.44 -4.38
N MET A 105 -2.31 9.52 -3.38
CA MET A 105 -2.84 10.73 -2.77
C MET A 105 -2.81 10.58 -1.25
N GLY A 106 -2.15 11.52 -0.57
CA GLY A 106 -2.12 11.58 0.88
C GLY A 106 -0.84 11.02 1.50
N ASN A 107 -1.03 10.31 2.61
CA ASN A 107 -0.02 9.95 3.60
C ASN A 107 0.50 8.50 3.49
N ILE A 108 -0.02 7.69 2.56
CA ILE A 108 0.48 6.33 2.33
C ILE A 108 1.92 6.38 1.82
N ARG A 109 2.81 5.66 2.50
CA ARG A 109 4.24 5.67 2.19
C ARG A 109 4.65 4.40 1.47
N PHE A 110 5.49 4.56 0.46
CA PHE A 110 6.10 3.46 -0.28
C PHE A 110 7.61 3.64 -0.36
N TYR A 111 8.33 2.55 -0.14
CA TYR A 111 9.78 2.46 -0.20
C TYR A 111 10.18 1.22 -0.97
N MET A 112 11.19 1.32 -1.83
CA MET A 112 11.76 0.16 -2.53
C MET A 112 13.26 0.30 -2.70
N ILE A 113 13.94 -0.83 -2.87
CA ILE A 113 15.30 -0.87 -3.38
C ILE A 113 15.24 -1.01 -4.90
N GLY A 114 15.65 0.04 -5.61
CA GLY A 114 15.67 0.08 -7.08
C GLY A 114 16.94 -0.52 -7.69
N MET A 115 17.20 -0.15 -8.95
CA MET A 115 18.49 -0.40 -9.60
C MET A 115 19.65 0.22 -8.80
N GLU A 116 20.85 -0.36 -8.92
CA GLU A 116 22.06 0.10 -8.22
C GLU A 116 21.91 0.19 -6.69
N ASP A 117 20.99 -0.58 -6.12
CA ASP A 117 20.69 -0.62 -4.69
C ASP A 117 20.29 0.75 -4.10
N LYS A 118 19.74 1.64 -4.93
CA LYS A 118 19.21 2.95 -4.52
C LYS A 118 17.89 2.78 -3.78
N LEU A 119 17.77 3.41 -2.60
CA LEU A 119 16.50 3.54 -1.90
C LEU A 119 15.62 4.57 -2.61
N ILE A 120 14.46 4.14 -3.08
CA ILE A 120 13.46 4.99 -3.75
C ILE A 120 12.24 5.11 -2.84
N PHE A 121 11.71 6.32 -2.70
CA PHE A 121 10.49 6.62 -1.94
C PHE A 121 9.66 7.67 -2.70
N PRO A 122 8.76 7.24 -3.60
CA PRO A 122 7.99 8.15 -4.44
C PRO A 122 7.07 9.06 -3.61
N LEU A 123 6.88 10.29 -4.07
CA LEU A 123 5.99 11.24 -3.40
C LEU A 123 4.56 11.11 -3.93
N SER A 124 3.60 10.92 -3.02
CA SER A 124 2.17 11.05 -3.30
C SER A 124 1.76 12.50 -3.54
N GLY A 125 0.64 12.70 -4.24
CA GLY A 125 -0.02 14.00 -4.29
C GLY A 125 -0.56 14.40 -2.91
N SER A 126 -0.67 15.71 -2.65
CA SER A 126 -1.16 16.24 -1.38
C SER A 126 -2.69 16.13 -1.27
N GLY A 127 -3.20 15.84 -0.06
CA GLY A 127 -4.64 15.76 0.20
C GLY A 127 -5.11 14.31 0.24
N PHE A 128 -6.35 14.06 -0.15
CA PHE A 128 -6.98 12.73 -0.12
C PHE A 128 -8.07 12.66 -1.19
N LEU A 129 -8.49 11.46 -1.56
CA LEU A 129 -9.59 11.24 -2.49
C LEU A 129 -10.92 11.67 -1.87
N SER A 130 -11.71 12.44 -2.61
CA SER A 130 -12.95 13.05 -2.09
C SER A 130 -14.08 13.16 -3.13
N GLY A 131 -13.90 12.59 -4.33
CA GLY A 131 -14.81 12.76 -5.46
C GLY A 131 -14.62 14.07 -6.23
N ARG A 132 -13.84 15.02 -5.70
CA ARG A 132 -13.48 16.25 -6.41
C ARG A 132 -12.41 15.96 -7.45
N LYS A 133 -12.42 16.67 -8.57
CA LYS A 133 -11.39 16.54 -9.61
C LYS A 133 -10.00 16.84 -9.04
N GLN A 134 -9.03 15.96 -9.31
CA GLN A 134 -7.65 16.11 -8.88
C GLN A 134 -6.67 15.93 -10.03
N LYS A 135 -5.43 16.34 -9.83
CA LYS A 135 -4.32 16.06 -10.73
C LYS A 135 -3.44 15.00 -10.09
N TYR A 136 -3.37 13.84 -10.72
CA TYR A 136 -2.55 12.74 -10.23
C TYR A 136 -1.14 12.82 -10.77
N ARG A 137 -0.19 12.39 -9.94
CA ARG A 137 1.20 12.23 -10.34
C ARG A 137 1.44 10.75 -10.64
N LEU A 138 1.71 10.43 -11.90
CA LEU A 138 2.21 9.12 -12.29
C LEU A 138 3.74 9.14 -12.25
N GLN A 139 4.33 8.15 -11.59
CA GLN A 139 5.77 7.93 -11.53
C GLN A 139 6.08 6.49 -11.93
N SER A 140 7.21 6.29 -12.61
CA SER A 140 7.66 4.97 -13.03
C SER A 140 9.11 4.73 -12.62
N PHE A 141 9.41 3.53 -12.14
CA PHE A 141 10.74 3.14 -11.66
C PHE A 141 11.10 1.77 -12.20
N LYS A 142 12.39 1.52 -12.44
CA LYS A 142 12.89 0.16 -12.63
C LYS A 142 13.15 -0.48 -11.27
N TYR A 143 12.67 -1.70 -11.08
CA TYR A 143 12.94 -2.48 -9.88
C TYR A 143 13.97 -3.58 -10.17
N LYS A 144 14.76 -3.91 -9.14
CA LYS A 144 15.73 -5.01 -9.19
C LYS A 144 15.00 -6.29 -8.76
N PRO A 145 14.97 -7.33 -9.59
CA PRO A 145 14.41 -8.61 -9.17
C PRO A 145 15.07 -9.11 -7.88
N GLY A 146 14.27 -9.72 -6.99
CA GLY A 146 14.71 -10.13 -5.66
C GLY A 146 14.92 -8.99 -4.66
N SER A 147 14.85 -7.72 -5.07
CA SER A 147 14.89 -6.59 -4.15
C SER A 147 13.56 -6.44 -3.40
N LYS A 148 13.57 -5.69 -2.30
CA LYS A 148 12.44 -5.59 -1.39
C LYS A 148 11.79 -4.21 -1.39
N PHE A 149 10.53 -4.19 -1.00
CA PHE A 149 9.77 -2.98 -0.79
C PHE A 149 9.01 -3.00 0.54
N LEU A 150 8.60 -1.82 0.99
CA LEU A 150 7.70 -1.61 2.12
C LEU A 150 6.65 -0.57 1.71
N MET A 151 5.37 -0.90 1.88
CA MET A 151 4.27 0.07 1.83
C MET A 151 3.54 0.09 3.16
N HIS A 152 3.13 1.25 3.66
CA HIS A 152 2.40 1.34 4.91
C HIS A 152 1.51 2.60 5.02
N SER A 153 0.47 2.51 5.85
CA SER A 153 -0.34 3.64 6.31
C SER A 153 0.40 4.43 7.39
N ASP A 154 -0.10 5.61 7.77
CA ASP A 154 0.60 6.51 8.68
C ASP A 154 0.54 6.10 10.16
N GLY A 155 -0.35 5.16 10.53
CA GLY A 155 -0.36 4.51 11.84
C GLY A 155 0.92 3.71 12.15
N PHE A 156 1.80 3.53 11.18
CA PHE A 156 3.12 2.95 11.35
C PHE A 156 4.21 3.86 10.75
N VAL A 157 5.33 3.99 11.46
CA VAL A 157 6.54 4.64 10.94
C VAL A 157 7.76 3.81 11.28
N LEU A 158 8.50 3.40 10.26
CA LEU A 158 9.74 2.64 10.42
C LEU A 158 10.96 3.57 10.35
N SER A 159 11.72 3.67 11.45
CA SER A 159 12.89 4.56 11.53
C SER A 159 14.09 4.10 10.67
N ARG A 160 14.21 2.80 10.38
CA ARG A 160 15.34 2.21 9.64
C ARG A 160 14.87 1.39 8.44
N VAL A 161 14.11 2.01 7.55
CA VAL A 161 13.55 1.37 6.35
C VAL A 161 14.63 0.67 5.53
N ARG A 162 15.72 1.38 5.18
CA ARG A 162 16.80 0.84 4.34
C ARG A 162 17.38 -0.47 4.90
N LYS A 163 17.72 -0.48 6.19
CA LYS A 163 18.26 -1.65 6.88
C LYS A 163 17.32 -2.86 6.80
N SER A 164 16.01 -2.61 6.86
CA SER A 164 15.01 -3.68 6.80
C SER A 164 14.90 -4.25 5.38
N LEU A 165 14.92 -3.41 4.35
CA LEU A 165 14.83 -3.84 2.95
C LEU A 165 16.10 -4.52 2.43
N GLU A 166 17.28 -4.08 2.89
CA GLU A 166 18.58 -4.68 2.55
C GLU A 166 18.91 -5.93 3.38
N SER A 167 18.10 -6.24 4.40
CA SER A 167 18.29 -7.42 5.24
C SER A 167 18.33 -8.71 4.40
N PRO A 168 19.22 -9.67 4.67
CA PRO A 168 19.25 -10.96 3.95
C PRO A 168 18.07 -11.87 4.32
N LEU A 169 17.25 -11.50 5.31
CA LEU A 169 16.09 -12.27 5.73
C LEU A 169 15.01 -12.30 4.65
N CYS A 170 14.21 -13.38 4.62
CA CYS A 170 13.01 -13.43 3.80
C CYS A 170 11.95 -12.44 4.30
N VAL A 171 11.00 -12.07 3.44
CA VAL A 171 9.97 -11.06 3.72
C VAL A 171 9.11 -11.41 4.93
N VAL A 172 8.79 -12.70 5.13
CA VAL A 172 8.02 -13.17 6.29
C VAL A 172 8.75 -12.88 7.60
N LYS A 173 10.06 -13.19 7.67
CA LYS A 173 10.87 -12.90 8.86
C LYS A 173 11.01 -11.40 9.11
N ILE A 174 11.17 -10.60 8.05
CA ILE A 174 11.20 -9.13 8.17
C ILE A 174 9.84 -8.62 8.68
N GLY A 175 8.74 -9.13 8.14
CA GLY A 175 7.38 -8.83 8.53
C GLY A 175 7.15 -9.05 10.03
N HIS A 176 7.45 -10.23 10.55
CA HIS A 176 7.33 -10.52 11.98
C HIS A 176 8.27 -9.67 12.86
N LEU A 177 9.46 -9.32 12.38
CA LEU A 177 10.35 -8.41 13.12
C LEU A 177 9.75 -7.01 13.23
N ILE A 178 9.09 -6.53 12.17
CA ILE A 178 8.38 -5.25 12.18
C ILE A 178 7.16 -5.33 13.11
N GLU A 179 6.33 -6.37 12.93
CA GLU A 179 5.12 -6.63 13.71
C GLU A 179 5.38 -6.61 15.23
N ARG A 180 6.48 -7.22 15.68
CA ARG A 180 6.87 -7.25 17.11
C ARG A 180 7.08 -5.87 17.74
N ASN A 181 7.29 -4.84 16.93
CA ASN A 181 7.45 -3.46 17.41
C ASN A 181 6.13 -2.67 17.38
N ILE A 182 5.03 -3.27 16.90
CA ILE A 182 3.72 -2.66 16.86
C ILE A 182 2.99 -2.98 18.17
N LEU A 183 2.45 -1.95 18.81
CA LEU A 183 1.67 -2.10 20.05
C LEU A 183 0.48 -3.05 19.83
N ASP A 184 0.20 -3.90 20.82
CA ASP A 184 -0.98 -4.76 20.82
C ASP A 184 -2.28 -3.96 20.74
N ILE A 185 -2.27 -2.76 21.32
CA ILE A 185 -3.36 -1.80 21.29
C ILE A 185 -2.83 -0.52 20.62
N PRO A 186 -2.92 -0.41 19.29
CA PRO A 186 -2.38 0.74 18.58
C PRO A 186 -3.29 1.96 18.74
N THR A 187 -2.67 3.15 18.72
CA THR A 187 -3.37 4.44 18.79
C THR A 187 -4.05 4.82 17.47
N ASP A 188 -3.74 4.11 16.40
CA ASP A 188 -4.37 4.26 15.10
C ASP A 188 -4.50 2.93 14.36
N ASP A 189 -5.19 2.95 13.22
CA ASP A 189 -5.20 1.81 12.30
C ASP A 189 -3.80 1.61 11.71
N VAL A 190 -3.34 0.36 11.67
CA VAL A 190 -1.98 0.03 11.22
C VAL A 190 -2.05 -1.00 10.13
N THR A 191 -1.59 -0.64 8.93
CA THR A 191 -1.40 -1.59 7.84
C THR A 191 -0.04 -1.40 7.20
N PHE A 192 0.68 -2.49 7.01
CA PHE A 192 1.90 -2.49 6.21
C PHE A 192 2.03 -3.76 5.39
N MET A 193 2.78 -3.66 4.31
CA MET A 193 3.20 -4.80 3.51
C MET A 193 4.69 -4.71 3.20
N VAL A 194 5.38 -5.84 3.40
CA VAL A 194 6.76 -6.03 2.96
C VAL A 194 6.75 -7.09 1.88
N GLY A 195 7.27 -6.75 0.72
CA GLY A 195 7.36 -7.68 -0.39
C GLY A 195 8.73 -7.73 -1.02
N LYS A 196 8.93 -8.77 -1.82
CA LYS A 196 10.11 -9.01 -2.64
C LYS A 196 9.64 -9.05 -4.09
N PHE A 197 10.24 -8.22 -4.94
CA PHE A 197 9.92 -8.29 -6.37
C PHE A 197 10.37 -9.63 -6.95
N PRO A 198 9.54 -10.26 -7.79
CA PRO A 198 9.89 -11.52 -8.43
C PRO A 198 11.00 -11.35 -9.46
N GLU A 199 11.58 -12.49 -9.87
CA GLU A 199 12.70 -12.63 -10.83
C GLU A 199 12.39 -12.10 -12.24
#